data_AF-A0AAV4DGJ7-F1
#
_entry.id   AF-A0AAV4DGJ7-F1
#
_cell.length_a   1.000
_cell.length_b   1.000
_cell.length_c   1.000
_cell.angle_alpha   90.00
_cell.angle_beta   90.00
_cell.angle_gamma   90.00
#
_symmetry.space_group_name_H-M   'P 1'
#
loop_
_entity.id
_entity.type
_entity.pdbx_description
1 polymer ?
#
loop_
_entity_poly.entity_id
_entity_poly.type
_entity_poly.pdbx_seq_one_letter_code
_entity_poly.pdbx_strand_id
1 'polypeptide(L)'
;MAPVYAKINTDDKRRIYESYVRGEDYVDVARLLNVKRTTAYNIDKRAEQNHGQIERPRGGHRHAKVTDAMRAVVRAVVEEHPDFTIRNIIGNYVPAYHNHLQLVKPQSVVFWMGFS
;
A
#
# COMPACT_ATOMS: atom_id res chain seq x y z
N MET A 1 -6.95 23.12 18.50
CA MET A 1 -7.72 21.85 18.65
C MET A 1 -8.05 21.36 17.25
N ALA A 2 -7.46 20.26 16.78
CA ALA A 2 -7.77 19.74 15.45
C ALA A 2 -9.20 19.18 15.45
N PRO A 3 -10.01 19.42 14.41
CA PRO A 3 -11.36 18.88 14.36
C PRO A 3 -11.31 17.35 14.33
N VAL A 4 -11.98 16.72 15.31
CA VAL A 4 -12.18 15.27 15.33
C VAL A 4 -13.24 14.95 14.27
N TYR A 5 -12.80 14.54 13.09
CA TYR A 5 -13.72 14.11 12.05
C TYR A 5 -14.42 12.83 12.50
N ALA A 6 -15.74 12.90 12.70
CA ALA A 6 -16.55 11.72 12.97
C ALA A 6 -16.36 10.70 11.83
N LYS A 7 -15.96 9.49 12.20
CA LYS A 7 -15.67 8.41 11.24
C LYS A 7 -17.00 7.86 10.75
N ILE A 8 -17.28 8.03 9.45
CA ILE A 8 -18.45 7.40 8.81
C ILE A 8 -18.30 5.88 8.90
N ASN A 9 -19.38 5.21 9.31
CA ASN A 9 -19.46 3.76 9.38
C ASN A 9 -19.21 3.12 8.01
N THR A 10 -18.62 1.94 7.99
CA THR A 10 -18.29 1.22 6.76
C THR A 10 -19.55 0.78 6.02
N ASP A 11 -20.62 0.42 6.75
CA ASP A 11 -21.90 0.04 6.13
C ASP A 11 -22.55 1.23 5.41
N ASP A 12 -22.44 2.43 5.97
CA ASP A 12 -22.98 3.65 5.33
C ASP A 12 -22.24 3.96 4.03
N LYS A 13 -20.91 3.81 4.01
CA LYS A 13 -20.13 3.92 2.78
C LYS A 13 -20.54 2.88 1.75
N ARG A 14 -20.85 1.67 2.19
CA ARG A 14 -21.33 0.58 1.33
C ARG A 14 -22.67 0.90 0.71
N ARG A 15 -23.64 1.36 1.51
CA ARG A 15 -24.94 1.79 1.01
C ARG A 15 -24.84 2.90 -0.04
N ILE A 16 -23.98 3.90 0.18
CA ILE A 16 -23.73 4.98 -0.78
C ILE A 16 -23.15 4.42 -2.09
N TYR A 17 -22.17 3.53 -2.02
CA TYR A 17 -21.56 2.95 -3.22
C TYR A 17 -22.51 1.99 -3.97
N GLU A 18 -23.28 1.18 -3.26
CA GLU A 18 -24.28 0.29 -3.87
C GLU A 18 -25.36 1.06 -4.62
N SER A 19 -25.81 2.18 -4.05
CA SER A 19 -26.76 3.10 -4.72
C SER A 19 -26.20 3.64 -6.03
N TYR A 20 -24.92 4.05 -6.03
CA TYR A 20 -24.24 4.47 -7.26
C TYR A 20 -24.16 3.34 -8.30
N VAL A 21 -23.77 2.13 -7.90
CA VAL A 21 -23.68 0.96 -8.80
C VAL A 21 -25.04 0.60 -9.42
N ARG A 22 -26.14 0.83 -8.70
CA ARG A 22 -27.51 0.64 -9.19
C ARG A 22 -28.01 1.77 -10.10
N GLY A 23 -27.24 2.85 -10.27
CA GLY A 23 -27.64 4.03 -11.03
C GLY A 23 -28.62 4.94 -10.31
N GLU A 24 -28.79 4.78 -9.00
CA GLU A 24 -29.62 5.65 -8.16
C GLU A 24 -28.87 6.93 -7.76
N ASP A 25 -29.60 7.94 -7.27
CA ASP A 25 -28.97 9.15 -6.73
C ASP A 25 -28.37 8.88 -5.34
N TYR A 26 -27.09 8.51 -5.32
CA TYR A 26 -26.32 8.29 -4.09
C TYR A 26 -26.22 9.54 -3.20
N VAL A 27 -26.51 10.75 -3.71
CA VAL A 27 -26.56 11.98 -2.91
C VAL A 27 -27.76 11.97 -1.98
N ASP A 28 -28.89 11.42 -2.43
CA ASP A 28 -30.08 11.29 -1.59
C ASP A 28 -29.88 10.25 -0.50
N VAL A 29 -29.22 9.13 -0.82
CA VAL A 29 -28.79 8.15 0.20
C VAL A 29 -27.83 8.79 1.21
N ALA A 30 -26.89 9.61 0.75
CA ALA A 30 -25.99 10.34 1.65
C ALA A 30 -26.73 11.32 2.56
N ARG A 31 -27.76 12.01 2.06
CA ARG A 31 -28.62 12.89 2.88
C ARG A 31 -29.33 12.11 3.97
N LEU A 32 -29.92 10.95 3.64
CA LEU A 32 -30.59 10.07 4.61
C LEU A 32 -29.63 9.57 5.70
N LEU A 33 -28.37 9.30 5.34
CA LEU A 33 -27.33 8.84 6.26
C LEU A 33 -26.60 9.99 6.99
N ASN A 34 -27.04 11.25 6.80
CA ASN A 34 -26.39 12.45 7.33
C ASN A 34 -24.89 12.56 6.96
N VAL A 35 -24.55 12.11 5.75
CA VAL A 35 -23.20 12.19 5.18
C VAL A 35 -23.10 13.39 4.25
N LYS A 36 -22.06 14.21 4.43
CA LYS A 36 -21.81 15.36 3.56
C LYS A 36 -21.67 14.91 2.10
N ARG A 37 -22.31 15.63 1.16
CA ARG A 37 -22.24 15.37 -0.29
C ARG A 37 -20.80 15.19 -0.81
N THR A 38 -19.88 16.03 -0.37
CA THR A 38 -18.45 15.94 -0.74
C THR A 38 -17.81 14.65 -0.26
N THR A 39 -18.29 14.10 0.86
CA THR A 39 -17.78 12.82 1.38
C THR A 39 -18.38 11.65 0.62
N ALA A 40 -19.66 11.70 0.27
CA ALA A 40 -20.29 10.71 -0.61
C ALA A 40 -19.58 10.61 -1.96
N TYR A 41 -19.30 11.75 -2.61
CA TYR A 41 -18.52 11.81 -3.85
C TYR A 41 -17.12 11.19 -3.69
N ASN A 42 -16.44 11.48 -2.57
CA ASN A 42 -15.12 10.90 -2.31
C ASN A 42 -15.16 9.39 -2.03
N ILE A 43 -16.26 8.87 -1.47
CA ILE A 43 -16.46 7.44 -1.24
C ILE A 43 -16.59 6.75 -2.59
N ASP A 44 -17.50 7.23 -3.43
CA ASP A 44 -17.77 6.71 -4.76
C ASP A 44 -16.50 6.71 -5.65
N LYS A 45 -15.93 7.90 -5.88
CA LYS A 45 -14.71 8.06 -6.69
C LYS A 45 -13.55 7.16 -6.24
N ARG A 46 -13.40 6.96 -4.92
CA ARG A 46 -12.35 6.09 -4.38
C ARG A 46 -12.69 4.61 -4.54
N ALA A 47 -13.96 4.23 -4.41
CA ALA A 47 -14.39 2.86 -4.61
C ALA A 47 -14.21 2.45 -6.08
N GLU A 48 -14.56 3.31 -7.05
CA GLU A 48 -14.26 3.10 -8.46
C GLU A 48 -12.76 2.86 -8.72
N GLN A 49 -11.91 3.73 -8.17
CA GLN A 49 -10.45 3.61 -8.30
C GLN A 49 -9.87 2.33 -7.67
N ASN A 50 -10.58 1.69 -6.74
CA ASN A 50 -10.13 0.47 -6.07
C ASN A 50 -10.96 -0.76 -6.45
N HIS A 51 -11.60 -0.76 -7.63
CA HIS A 51 -12.41 -1.90 -8.09
C HIS A 51 -13.50 -2.32 -7.07
N GLY A 52 -14.17 -1.33 -6.46
CA GLY A 52 -15.24 -1.55 -5.49
C GLY A 52 -14.77 -1.74 -4.04
N GLN A 53 -13.47 -1.66 -3.75
CA GLN A 53 -13.00 -1.71 -2.36
C GLN A 53 -13.26 -0.39 -1.61
N ILE A 54 -14.17 -0.48 -0.65
CA ILE A 54 -14.64 0.66 0.16
C ILE A 54 -13.71 0.97 1.33
N GLU A 55 -13.04 -0.06 1.84
CA GLU A 55 -12.00 0.10 2.86
C GLU A 55 -10.63 -0.04 2.23
N ARG A 56 -9.77 0.95 2.49
CA ARG A 56 -8.33 0.79 2.33
C ARG A 56 -7.73 0.47 3.69
N PRO A 57 -6.79 -0.49 3.76
CA PRO A 57 -5.95 -0.62 4.96
C PRO A 57 -5.29 0.73 5.24
N ARG A 58 -5.48 1.24 6.46
CA ARG A 58 -4.85 2.48 6.90
C ARG A 58 -3.44 2.15 7.35
N GLY A 59 -2.46 2.67 6.63
CA GLY A 59 -1.05 2.40 6.88
C GLY A 59 -0.51 1.24 6.07
N GLY A 60 0.80 1.26 5.91
CA GLY A 60 1.59 0.30 5.16
C GLY A 60 3.02 0.82 5.25
N HIS A 61 3.88 0.09 5.96
CA HIS A 61 5.27 0.50 6.09
C HIS A 61 5.92 0.52 4.70
N ARG A 62 6.17 1.71 4.17
CA ARG A 62 6.99 1.92 2.96
C ARG A 62 8.49 1.65 3.19
N HIS A 63 8.88 1.24 4.39
CA HIS A 63 10.27 0.99 4.77
C HIS A 63 10.43 -0.37 5.45
N ALA A 64 10.14 -1.45 4.72
CA ALA A 64 10.61 -2.75 5.17
C ALA A 64 12.15 -2.73 5.19
N LYS A 65 12.74 -2.74 6.39
CA LYS A 65 14.21 -2.85 6.57
C LYS A 65 14.76 -4.18 6.02
N VAL A 66 13.87 -5.13 5.74
CA VAL A 66 14.17 -6.47 5.24
C VAL A 66 13.52 -6.60 3.88
N THR A 67 14.34 -6.73 2.84
CA THR A 67 13.89 -6.98 1.47
C THR A 67 13.67 -8.47 1.24
N ASP A 68 12.89 -8.83 0.21
CA ASP A 68 12.71 -10.25 -0.14
C ASP A 68 14.02 -10.92 -0.56
N ALA A 69 14.95 -10.16 -1.17
CA ALA A 69 16.30 -10.63 -1.44
C ALA A 69 17.06 -11.00 -0.16
N MET A 70 17.00 -10.18 0.89
CA MET A 70 17.61 -10.51 2.19
C MET A 70 16.99 -11.78 2.80
N ARG A 71 15.67 -11.98 2.63
CA ARG A 71 14.99 -13.20 3.12
C ARG A 71 15.46 -14.44 2.37
N ALA A 72 15.65 -14.34 1.06
CA ALA A 72 16.12 -15.46 0.24
C ALA A 72 17.52 -15.91 0.66
N VAL A 73 18.42 -14.96 0.90
CA VAL A 73 19.78 -15.23 1.41
C VAL A 73 19.73 -15.93 2.76
N VAL A 74 18.95 -15.39 3.70
CA VAL A 74 18.84 -16.00 5.04
C VAL A 74 18.32 -17.43 4.95
N ARG A 75 17.36 -17.73 4.05
CA ARG A 75 16.89 -19.12 3.85
C ARG A 75 17.99 -20.02 3.33
N ALA A 76 18.70 -19.61 2.28
CA ALA A 76 19.78 -20.42 1.70
C ALA A 76 20.86 -20.74 2.74
N VAL A 77 21.25 -19.75 3.56
CA VAL A 77 22.27 -19.96 4.61
C VAL A 77 21.77 -20.88 5.72
N VAL A 78 20.49 -20.79 6.11
CA VAL A 78 19.91 -21.70 7.12
C VAL A 78 19.79 -23.13 6.60
N GLU A 79 19.49 -23.31 5.32
CA GLU A 79 19.43 -24.64 4.68
C GLU A 79 20.83 -25.27 4.58
N GLU A 80 21.86 -24.49 4.29
CA GLU A 80 23.24 -24.95 4.17
C GLU A 80 23.95 -25.15 5.52
N HIS A 81 23.64 -24.29 6.51
CA HIS A 81 24.27 -24.28 7.84
C HIS A 81 23.22 -24.13 8.94
N PRO A 82 22.52 -25.23 9.31
CA PRO A 82 21.44 -25.19 10.30
C PRO A 82 21.93 -24.92 11.74
N ASP A 83 23.23 -25.05 11.99
CA ASP A 83 23.89 -24.78 13.26
C ASP A 83 24.23 -23.29 13.47
N PHE A 84 24.09 -22.46 12.43
CA PHE A 84 24.39 -21.04 12.54
C PHE A 84 23.35 -20.29 13.36
N THR A 85 23.84 -19.54 14.34
CA THR A 85 23.00 -18.61 15.08
C THR A 85 22.58 -17.43 14.19
N ILE A 86 21.40 -16.87 14.45
CA ILE A 86 20.89 -15.68 13.74
C ILE A 86 21.91 -14.53 13.74
N ARG A 87 22.67 -14.37 14.83
CA ARG A 87 23.74 -13.36 14.94
C ARG A 87 24.86 -13.59 13.91
N ASN A 88 25.27 -14.84 13.69
CA ASN A 88 26.31 -15.18 12.71
C ASN A 88 25.83 -14.93 11.28
N ILE A 89 24.56 -15.26 11.00
CA ILE A 89 23.95 -15.02 9.69
C ILE A 89 23.89 -13.52 9.38
N ILE A 90 23.40 -12.72 10.34
CA ILE A 90 23.31 -11.27 10.18
C ILE A 90 24.71 -10.62 10.13
N GLY A 91 25.68 -11.08 10.92
CA GLY A 91 27.02 -10.50 10.96
C GLY A 91 27.87 -10.79 9.72
N ASN A 92 27.80 -12.01 9.19
CA ASN A 92 28.69 -12.45 8.11
C ASN A 92 28.08 -12.26 6.71
N TYR A 93 26.76 -12.41 6.58
CA TYR A 93 26.14 -12.49 5.26
C TYR A 93 25.38 -11.21 4.89
N VAL A 94 24.67 -10.56 5.81
CA VAL A 94 23.88 -9.36 5.50
C VAL A 94 24.72 -8.15 5.02
N PRO A 95 25.92 -7.84 5.57
CA PRO A 95 26.75 -6.73 5.10
C PRO A 95 27.32 -6.94 3.70
N ALA A 96 27.66 -8.19 3.33
CA ALA A 96 28.14 -8.53 2.00
C ALA A 96 27.11 -8.19 0.90
N TYR A 97 25.82 -8.39 1.19
CA TYR A 97 24.72 -8.01 0.28
C TYR A 97 24.44 -6.51 0.26
N HIS A 98 24.64 -5.79 1.36
CA HIS A 98 24.44 -4.33 1.37
C HIS A 98 25.41 -3.62 0.41
N ASN A 99 26.66 -4.10 0.33
CA ASN A 99 27.67 -3.59 -0.62
C ASN A 99 27.35 -3.99 -2.08
N HIS A 100 26.86 -5.22 -2.31
CA HIS A 100 26.55 -5.68 -3.66
C HIS A 100 25.32 -4.99 -4.28
N LEU A 101 24.34 -4.58 -3.45
CA LEU A 101 23.14 -3.86 -3.90
C LEU A 101 23.36 -2.36 -4.13
N GLN A 102 24.38 -1.73 -3.52
CA GLN A 102 24.73 -0.33 -3.80
C GLN A 102 25.44 -0.15 -5.16
N LEU A 103 26.07 -1.22 -5.69
CA LEU A 103 26.68 -1.25 -7.01
C LEU A 103 25.65 -1.46 -8.15
N VAL A 104 24.43 -1.90 -7.82
CA VAL A 104 23.29 -2.00 -8.74
C VAL A 104 22.32 -0.84 -8.49
N LYS A 105 22.83 0.38 -8.33
CA LYS A 105 22.00 1.54 -8.65
C LYS A 105 21.86 1.55 -10.17
N PRO A 106 20.65 1.50 -10.75
CA PRO A 106 20.52 1.75 -12.18
C PRO A 106 21.12 3.14 -12.42
N GLN A 107 22.16 3.22 -13.25
CA GLN A 107 22.52 4.48 -13.87
C GLN A 107 21.23 5.00 -14.48
N SER A 108 20.78 6.15 -13.98
CA SER A 108 19.66 6.88 -14.54
C SER A 108 19.85 6.92 -16.07
N VAL A 109 18.96 6.26 -16.80
CA VAL A 109 18.86 6.39 -18.25
C VAL A 109 18.39 7.82 -18.50
N VAL A 110 19.36 8.71 -18.64
CA VAL A 110 19.16 10.08 -19.12
C VAL A 110 19.11 10.01 -20.64
N PHE A 111 17.86 10.03 -21.15
CA PHE A 111 17.36 11.05 -22.09
C PHE A 111 17.81 11.07 -23.58
N TRP A 112 16.79 11.35 -24.42
CA TRP A 112 16.72 11.81 -25.83
C TRP A 112 16.80 10.84 -27.01
N MET A 113 15.70 10.83 -27.77
CA MET A 113 15.56 10.98 -29.24
C MET A 113 14.24 10.30 -29.65
N GLY A 114 13.31 10.88 -30.39
CA GLY A 114 13.18 12.17 -31.05
C GLY A 114 11.80 12.15 -31.69
N PHE A 115 11.05 13.24 -31.53
CA PHE A 115 9.84 13.51 -32.30
C PHE A 115 10.23 13.65 -33.78
N SER A 116 9.51 12.94 -34.66
CA SER A 116 9.22 13.32 -36.04
C SER A 116 7.86 12.72 -36.41
#